data_AF-A0A832AVQ7-F1
#
_entry.id   AF-A0A832AVQ7-F1
#
_cell.length_a   1.000
_cell.length_b   1.000
_cell.length_c   1.000
_cell.angle_alpha   90.00
_cell.angle_beta   90.00
_cell.angle_gamma   90.00
#
_symmetry.space_group_name_H-M   'P 1'
#
loop_
_entity.id
_entity.type
_entity.pdbx_description
1 polymer ?
#
loop_
_entity_poly.entity_id
_entity_poly.type
_entity_poly.pdbx_seq_one_letter_code
_entity_poly.pdbx_strand_id
1 'polypeptide(L)'
;ALGASGAISGLLGAYLMLYPRRRLNICWFLFLIPLCFTTTALFFLLFWFATQVIYGYLRFGGIAFFAHVGGFIAGIALIYLLKRRSIETFYYFLKPYDLYTTKGLGSIAKTLLSILLIAVLIGSTYSTANATRSANVYIIDVNVCNQDICFRDQAAYTPLGDEAISPSIDLPRIAFNRLLWSGVIKNDIAPPSTLVPIDFRGNVVARDYGIRIFMQIVGRGVYDERGVLINFTGSIVTDVINVNIWGIASRGNRIYIDRVDLKSQDVAKNVGEFIVRPFALVSSFITLSSIFVVVFKDRDITEEEFLGPPIYTPWI
;
A
#
# COMPACT_ATOMS: atom_id res chain seq x y z
N ALA A 1 8.05 -13.90 10.37
CA ALA A 1 8.93 -13.10 9.50
C ALA A 1 8.10 -12.49 8.38
N LEU A 2 7.59 -11.27 8.57
CA LEU A 2 7.02 -10.46 7.49
C LEU A 2 8.21 -9.89 6.69
N GLY A 3 8.37 -10.27 5.40
CA GLY A 3 9.38 -9.66 4.52
C GLY A 3 10.44 -10.58 3.91
N ALA A 4 10.56 -11.85 4.29
CA ALA A 4 11.54 -12.77 3.70
C ALA A 4 11.30 -13.03 2.20
N SER A 5 10.04 -13.03 1.75
CA SER A 5 9.68 -13.27 0.34
C SER A 5 10.18 -12.16 -0.60
N GLY A 6 10.27 -10.92 -0.13
CA GLY A 6 10.88 -9.82 -0.90
C GLY A 6 12.37 -10.06 -1.14
N ALA A 7 13.11 -10.51 -0.13
CA ALA A 7 14.53 -10.85 -0.27
C ALA A 7 14.75 -12.05 -1.23
N ILE A 8 13.90 -13.08 -1.13
CA ILE A 8 13.89 -14.21 -2.08
C ILE A 8 13.62 -13.69 -3.50
N SER A 9 12.68 -12.76 -3.68
CA SER A 9 12.42 -12.13 -4.99
C SER A 9 13.65 -11.43 -5.53
N GLY A 10 14.46 -10.79 -4.68
CA GLY A 10 15.75 -10.22 -5.06
C GLY A 10 16.77 -11.25 -5.53
N LEU A 11 16.85 -12.41 -4.87
CA LEU A 11 17.66 -13.52 -5.37
C LEU A 11 17.18 -14.00 -6.75
N LEU A 12 15.86 -14.05 -6.98
CA LEU A 12 15.31 -14.41 -8.30
C LEU A 12 15.66 -13.38 -9.39
N GLY A 13 15.61 -12.08 -9.06
CA GLY A 13 16.03 -11.03 -9.99
C GLY A 13 17.51 -11.11 -10.36
N ALA A 14 18.37 -11.36 -9.37
CA ALA A 14 19.79 -11.61 -9.60
C ALA A 14 20.03 -12.89 -10.41
N TYR A 15 19.31 -13.97 -10.08
CA TYR A 15 19.40 -15.27 -10.76
C TYR A 15 19.00 -15.15 -12.24
N LEU A 16 17.96 -14.38 -12.56
CA LEU A 16 17.58 -14.12 -13.95
C LEU A 16 18.73 -13.51 -14.76
N MET A 17 19.45 -12.56 -14.17
CA MET A 17 20.57 -11.88 -14.83
C MET A 17 21.81 -12.77 -14.97
N LEU A 18 22.08 -13.63 -13.98
CA LEU A 18 23.21 -14.56 -14.02
C LEU A 18 22.95 -15.75 -14.95
N TYR A 19 21.75 -16.31 -14.91
CA TYR A 19 21.45 -17.64 -15.45
C TYR A 19 20.19 -17.68 -16.34
N PRO A 20 20.00 -16.78 -17.31
CA PRO A 20 18.75 -16.68 -18.08
C PRO A 20 18.39 -17.97 -18.83
N ARG A 21 19.38 -18.78 -19.25
CA ARG A 21 19.15 -20.00 -20.04
C ARG A 21 19.06 -21.29 -19.24
N ARG A 22 19.32 -21.25 -17.92
CA ARG A 22 19.27 -22.46 -17.10
C ARG A 22 17.88 -23.07 -17.15
N ARG A 23 17.83 -24.37 -17.41
CA ARG A 23 16.58 -25.15 -17.42
C ARG A 23 16.13 -25.39 -15.98
N LEU A 24 14.88 -25.08 -15.70
CA LEU A 24 14.19 -25.33 -14.46
C LEU A 24 13.14 -26.41 -14.71
N ASN A 25 13.13 -27.44 -13.87
CA ASN A 25 12.05 -28.41 -13.83
C ASN A 25 11.03 -27.93 -12.81
N ILE A 26 9.83 -27.60 -13.29
CA ILE A 26 8.76 -27.07 -12.46
C ILE A 26 7.72 -28.16 -12.34
N CYS A 27 7.38 -28.51 -11.10
CA CYS A 27 6.30 -29.43 -10.80
C CYS A 27 5.27 -28.71 -9.92
N TRP A 28 4.01 -28.77 -10.32
CA TRP A 28 2.87 -28.25 -9.57
C TRP A 28 1.77 -29.31 -9.54
N PHE A 29 1.02 -29.39 -8.44
CA PHE A 29 -0.11 -30.29 -8.32
C PHE A 29 -1.41 -29.62 -8.77
N LEU A 30 -1.96 -30.07 -9.89
CA LEU A 30 -3.34 -29.74 -10.25
C LEU A 30 -4.26 -30.80 -9.63
N PHE A 31 -4.85 -30.49 -8.48
CA PHE A 31 -5.54 -31.44 -7.61
C PHE A 31 -4.62 -32.61 -7.20
N LEU A 32 -4.76 -33.77 -7.84
CA LEU A 32 -3.97 -34.97 -7.58
C LEU A 32 -3.01 -35.33 -8.74
N ILE A 33 -3.01 -34.56 -9.83
CA ILE A 33 -2.16 -34.83 -11.00
C ILE A 33 -0.92 -33.92 -10.92
N PRO A 34 0.30 -34.49 -10.77
CA PRO A 34 1.52 -33.72 -10.87
C PRO A 34 1.74 -33.29 -12.32
N LEU A 35 1.70 -31.98 -12.57
CA LEU A 35 2.11 -31.38 -13.84
C LEU A 35 3.56 -30.94 -13.71
N CYS A 36 4.46 -31.68 -14.35
CA CYS A 36 5.87 -31.35 -14.43
C CYS A 36 6.24 -30.94 -15.85
N PHE A 37 6.87 -29.78 -16.01
CA PHE A 37 7.42 -29.33 -17.28
C PHE A 37 8.75 -28.62 -17.09
N THR A 38 9.59 -28.68 -18.11
CA THR A 38 10.88 -27.99 -18.14
C THR A 38 10.74 -26.67 -18.89
N THR A 39 11.19 -25.58 -18.28
CA THR A 39 11.24 -24.25 -18.91
C THR A 39 12.59 -23.59 -18.61
N THR A 40 12.96 -22.54 -19.32
CA THR A 40 14.14 -21.75 -18.93
C THR A 40 13.80 -20.80 -17.79
N ALA A 41 14.81 -20.47 -16.98
CA ALA A 41 14.70 -19.46 -15.94
C ALA A 41 14.20 -18.11 -16.49
N LEU A 42 14.66 -17.72 -17.69
CA LEU A 42 14.19 -16.51 -18.37
C LEU A 42 12.67 -16.48 -18.53
N PHE A 43 12.08 -17.51 -19.13
CA PHE A 43 10.64 -17.51 -19.37
C PHE A 43 9.86 -17.56 -18.06
N PHE A 44 10.27 -18.41 -17.13
CA PHE A 44 9.56 -18.57 -15.86
C PHE A 44 9.61 -17.29 -15.01
N LEU A 45 10.80 -16.72 -14.82
CA LEU A 45 10.98 -15.55 -13.96
C LEU A 45 10.43 -14.28 -14.59
N LEU A 46 10.50 -14.13 -15.93
CA LEU A 46 9.85 -13.02 -16.62
C LEU A 46 8.32 -13.11 -16.49
N PHE A 47 7.74 -14.31 -16.70
CA PHE A 47 6.32 -14.54 -16.50
C PHE A 47 5.91 -14.23 -15.05
N TRP A 48 6.63 -14.79 -14.07
CA TRP A 48 6.34 -14.58 -12.66
C TRP A 48 6.44 -13.12 -12.26
N PHE A 49 7.48 -12.39 -12.71
CA PHE A 49 7.62 -10.96 -12.45
C PHE A 49 6.50 -10.15 -13.09
N ALA A 50 6.10 -10.49 -14.33
CA ALA A 50 4.97 -9.84 -14.99
C ALA A 50 3.66 -9.99 -14.18
N THR A 51 3.39 -11.18 -13.62
CA THR A 51 2.20 -11.35 -12.75
C THR A 51 2.31 -10.51 -11.48
N GLN A 52 3.51 -10.34 -10.91
CA GLN A 52 3.68 -9.46 -9.75
C GLN A 52 3.33 -8.01 -10.08
N VAL A 53 3.80 -7.50 -11.22
CA VAL A 53 3.48 -6.13 -11.66
C VAL A 53 1.99 -5.97 -11.93
N ILE A 54 1.38 -6.90 -12.67
CA ILE A 54 -0.05 -6.86 -13.03
C ILE A 54 -0.93 -6.91 -11.78
N TYR A 55 -0.71 -7.87 -10.88
CA TYR A 55 -1.51 -7.98 -9.66
C TYR A 55 -1.28 -6.83 -8.68
N GLY A 56 -0.06 -6.27 -8.65
CA GLY A 56 0.23 -5.03 -7.93
C GLY A 56 -0.68 -3.89 -8.37
N TYR A 57 -0.79 -3.64 -9.68
CA TYR A 57 -1.65 -2.59 -10.22
C TYR A 57 -3.16 -2.89 -10.12
N LEU A 58 -3.56 -4.15 -10.22
CA LEU A 58 -4.95 -4.58 -10.06
C LEU A 58 -5.43 -4.59 -8.58
N ARG A 59 -4.56 -4.22 -7.63
CA ARG A 59 -4.83 -4.14 -6.18
C ARG A 59 -5.26 -5.45 -5.50
N PHE A 60 -5.12 -6.60 -6.15
CA PHE A 60 -5.26 -7.90 -5.48
C PHE A 60 -4.06 -8.09 -4.53
N GLY A 61 -4.17 -7.72 -3.26
CA GLY A 61 -3.05 -7.84 -2.30
C GLY A 61 -1.86 -6.92 -2.62
N GLY A 62 -2.11 -5.73 -3.19
CA GLY A 62 -1.10 -4.90 -3.87
C GLY A 62 0.22 -4.68 -3.12
N ILE A 63 0.19 -4.52 -1.79
CA ILE A 63 1.42 -4.35 -0.98
C ILE A 63 2.36 -5.56 -1.09
N ALA A 64 1.82 -6.78 -1.03
CA ALA A 64 2.62 -8.00 -1.10
C ALA A 64 3.27 -8.17 -2.48
N PHE A 65 2.51 -7.89 -3.54
CA PHE A 65 3.03 -7.95 -4.91
C PHE A 65 4.09 -6.88 -5.19
N PHE A 66 3.88 -5.63 -4.75
CA PHE A 66 4.90 -4.59 -4.90
C PHE A 66 6.14 -4.84 -4.04
N ALA A 67 6.04 -5.54 -2.90
CA ALA A 67 7.20 -6.00 -2.16
C ALA A 67 8.05 -7.00 -2.96
N HIS A 68 7.41 -7.93 -3.68
CA HIS A 68 8.10 -8.85 -4.59
C HIS A 68 8.73 -8.12 -5.78
N VAL A 69 7.99 -7.18 -6.40
CA VAL A 69 8.49 -6.34 -7.49
C VAL A 69 9.74 -5.57 -7.04
N GLY A 70 9.65 -4.88 -5.90
CA GLY A 70 10.77 -4.13 -5.34
C GLY A 70 11.99 -5.01 -5.06
N GLY A 71 11.79 -6.19 -4.47
CA GLY A 71 12.84 -7.17 -4.25
C GLY A 71 13.52 -7.59 -5.54
N PHE A 72 12.75 -8.03 -6.54
CA PHE A 72 13.26 -8.49 -7.84
C PHE A 72 14.08 -7.42 -8.55
N ILE A 73 13.57 -6.19 -8.61
CA ILE A 73 14.27 -5.05 -9.21
C ILE A 73 15.56 -4.74 -8.44
N ALA A 74 15.52 -4.70 -7.11
CA ALA A 74 16.72 -4.50 -6.29
C ALA A 74 17.78 -5.58 -6.55
N GLY A 75 17.37 -6.83 -6.74
CA GLY A 75 18.24 -7.94 -7.14
C GLY A 75 18.96 -7.70 -8.46
N ILE A 76 18.23 -7.24 -9.49
CA ILE A 76 18.80 -6.87 -10.80
C ILE A 76 19.82 -5.74 -10.66
N ALA A 77 19.49 -4.67 -9.94
CA ALA A 77 20.41 -3.55 -9.74
C ALA A 77 21.67 -3.97 -8.96
N LEU A 78 21.50 -4.74 -7.88
CA LEU A 78 22.58 -5.08 -6.97
C LEU A 78 23.54 -6.12 -7.54
N ILE A 79 23.06 -7.08 -8.34
CA ILE A 79 23.93 -8.13 -8.88
C ILE A 79 25.05 -7.57 -9.77
N TYR A 80 24.79 -6.48 -10.48
CA TYR A 80 25.81 -5.78 -11.27
C TYR A 80 26.94 -5.23 -10.38
N LEU A 81 26.58 -4.61 -9.25
CA LEU A 81 27.55 -4.05 -8.30
C LEU A 81 28.36 -5.14 -7.60
N LEU A 82 27.71 -6.26 -7.25
CA LEU A 82 28.36 -7.39 -6.57
C LEU A 82 29.29 -8.16 -7.50
N LYS A 83 28.86 -8.48 -8.73
CA LYS A 83 29.68 -9.24 -9.67
C LYS A 83 30.96 -8.49 -10.06
N ARG A 84 30.87 -7.16 -10.22
CA ARG A 84 32.04 -6.29 -10.50
C ARG A 84 33.17 -6.46 -9.48
N ARG A 85 32.87 -6.71 -8.20
CA ARG A 85 33.89 -6.91 -7.15
C ARG A 85 34.55 -8.29 -7.19
N SER A 86 33.86 -9.32 -7.70
CA SER A 86 34.35 -10.71 -7.69
C SER A 86 35.19 -11.10 -8.92
N ILE A 87 34.97 -10.44 -10.06
CA ILE A 87 35.57 -10.83 -11.35
C ILE A 87 37.05 -10.41 -11.47
N GLU A 88 37.48 -9.32 -10.84
CA GLU A 88 38.83 -8.78 -11.12
C GLU A 88 39.98 -9.71 -10.72
N THR A 89 39.79 -10.60 -9.74
CA THR A 89 40.89 -11.43 -9.23
C THR A 89 41.07 -12.77 -9.96
N PHE A 90 40.05 -13.27 -10.69
CA PHE A 90 40.07 -14.62 -11.28
C PHE A 90 40.04 -14.63 -12.82
N TYR A 91 39.38 -13.66 -13.46
CA TYR A 91 39.19 -13.63 -14.92
C TYR A 91 40.48 -13.34 -15.72
N TYR A 92 41.47 -12.67 -15.12
CA TYR A 92 42.74 -12.35 -15.81
C TYR A 92 43.59 -13.59 -16.13
N PHE A 93 43.42 -14.68 -15.39
CA PHE A 93 44.27 -15.87 -15.53
C PHE A 93 43.87 -16.79 -16.70
N LEU A 94 42.60 -16.72 -17.14
CA LEU A 94 42.02 -17.64 -18.13
C LEU A 94 41.78 -17.02 -19.52
N LYS A 95 42.10 -15.73 -19.69
CA LYS A 95 41.91 -14.94 -20.92
C LYS A 95 42.60 -15.47 -22.21
N PRO A 96 43.66 -16.31 -22.22
CA PRO A 96 44.31 -16.71 -23.48
C PRO A 96 43.49 -17.65 -24.39
N TYR A 97 42.44 -18.30 -23.90
CA TYR A 97 41.68 -19.32 -24.65
C TYR A 97 40.23 -18.88 -24.84
N ASP A 98 40.01 -17.93 -25.76
CA ASP A 98 38.72 -17.30 -26.10
C ASP A 98 37.70 -18.32 -26.68
N LEU A 99 37.26 -19.25 -25.83
CA LEU A 99 36.34 -20.37 -26.14
C LEU A 99 34.92 -20.13 -25.60
N TYR A 100 34.65 -18.93 -25.07
CA TYR A 100 33.42 -18.64 -24.33
C TYR A 100 32.66 -17.47 -24.95
N THR A 101 31.41 -17.71 -25.36
CA THR A 101 30.52 -16.65 -25.82
C THR A 101 29.45 -16.38 -24.75
N THR A 102 29.52 -15.26 -24.04
CA THR A 102 28.43 -14.85 -23.13
C THR A 102 27.30 -14.28 -23.97
N LYS A 103 26.22 -15.06 -24.13
CA LYS A 103 24.97 -14.52 -24.67
C LYS A 103 24.17 -13.96 -23.50
N GLY A 104 23.85 -12.67 -23.50
CA GLY A 104 22.96 -12.05 -22.49
C GLY A 104 21.49 -12.42 -22.68
N LEU A 105 20.57 -11.56 -22.25
CA LEU A 105 19.15 -11.72 -22.54
C LEU A 105 18.89 -11.60 -24.05
N GLY A 106 17.94 -12.40 -24.56
CA GLY A 106 17.47 -12.24 -25.94
C GLY A 106 16.71 -10.91 -26.11
N SER A 107 16.70 -10.35 -27.32
CA SER A 107 16.11 -9.02 -27.59
C SER A 107 14.65 -8.91 -27.14
N ILE A 108 13.83 -9.93 -27.42
CA ILE A 108 12.41 -9.95 -27.00
C ILE A 108 12.28 -9.88 -25.48
N ALA A 109 13.03 -10.71 -24.75
CA ALA A 109 12.95 -10.75 -23.30
C ALA A 109 13.49 -9.45 -22.68
N LYS A 110 14.54 -8.87 -23.25
CA LYS A 110 15.06 -7.55 -22.86
C LYS A 110 13.97 -6.48 -23.03
N THR A 111 13.31 -6.42 -24.18
CA THR A 111 12.21 -5.48 -24.44
C THR A 111 11.06 -5.66 -23.45
N LEU A 112 10.58 -6.89 -23.23
CA LEU A 112 9.49 -7.17 -22.30
C LEU A 112 9.84 -6.80 -20.87
N LEU A 113 11.03 -7.17 -20.40
CA LEU A 113 11.50 -6.81 -19.06
C LEU A 113 11.63 -5.30 -18.91
N SER A 114 12.18 -4.60 -19.91
CA SER A 114 12.26 -3.13 -19.91
C SER A 114 10.88 -2.47 -19.86
N ILE A 115 9.88 -2.97 -20.59
CA ILE A 115 8.50 -2.44 -20.53
C ILE A 115 7.93 -2.57 -19.11
N LEU A 116 8.11 -3.72 -18.46
CA LEU A 116 7.64 -3.94 -17.09
C LEU A 116 8.35 -3.00 -16.10
N LEU A 117 9.67 -2.83 -16.23
CA LEU A 117 10.44 -1.91 -15.39
C LEU A 117 10.02 -0.44 -15.61
N ILE A 118 9.75 -0.05 -16.86
CA ILE A 118 9.25 1.30 -17.18
C ILE A 118 7.85 1.50 -16.58
N ALA A 119 6.97 0.49 -16.61
CA ALA A 119 5.68 0.58 -15.94
C ALA A 119 5.84 0.84 -14.44
N VAL A 120 6.72 0.10 -13.76
CA VAL A 120 7.03 0.30 -12.34
C VAL A 120 7.60 1.71 -12.09
N LEU A 121 8.49 2.21 -12.96
CA LEU A 121 9.03 3.57 -12.86
C LEU A 121 7.95 4.65 -13.04
N ILE A 122 6.98 4.45 -13.92
CA ILE A 122 5.82 5.33 -14.06
C ILE A 122 5.00 5.32 -12.76
N GLY A 123 4.80 4.15 -12.15
CA GLY A 123 4.11 4.03 -10.86
C GLY A 123 4.85 4.73 -9.70
N SER A 124 6.17 4.60 -9.63
CA SER A 124 6.98 5.24 -8.59
C SER A 124 7.00 6.76 -8.77
N THR A 125 7.16 7.25 -10.00
CA THR A 125 7.12 8.69 -10.31
C THR A 125 5.74 9.30 -10.05
N TYR A 126 4.67 8.59 -10.40
CA TYR A 126 3.30 8.99 -10.05
C TYR A 126 3.12 9.10 -8.54
N SER A 127 3.66 8.15 -7.78
CA SER A 127 3.60 8.15 -6.31
C SER A 127 4.38 9.32 -5.71
N THR A 128 5.56 9.64 -6.25
CA THR A 128 6.34 10.83 -5.87
C THR A 128 5.55 12.12 -6.15
N ALA A 129 4.96 12.25 -7.34
CA ALA A 129 4.24 13.45 -7.75
C ALA A 129 2.95 13.68 -6.93
N ASN A 130 2.31 12.60 -6.48
CA ASN A 130 1.08 12.66 -5.70
C ASN A 130 1.29 12.38 -4.21
N ALA A 131 2.54 12.34 -3.73
CA ALA A 131 2.85 12.05 -2.34
C ALA A 131 2.15 13.04 -1.39
N THR A 132 2.13 14.32 -1.72
CA THR A 132 1.42 15.38 -0.97
C THR A 132 -0.10 15.25 -0.97
N ARG A 133 -0.67 14.49 -1.91
CA ARG A 133 -2.10 14.24 -2.04
C ARG A 133 -2.55 12.95 -1.36
N SER A 134 -1.69 12.35 -0.53
CA SER A 134 -2.01 11.15 0.24
C SER A 134 -3.31 11.33 1.04
N ALA A 135 -4.10 10.26 1.16
CA ALA A 135 -5.35 10.29 1.91
C ALA A 135 -5.07 10.61 3.38
N ASN A 136 -5.51 11.79 3.82
CA ASN A 136 -5.40 12.18 5.21
C ASN A 136 -6.37 11.33 6.03
N VAL A 137 -5.90 10.83 7.17
CA VAL A 137 -6.70 10.05 8.10
C VAL A 137 -6.65 10.77 9.42
N TYR A 138 -7.82 11.11 9.94
CA TYR A 138 -7.97 11.76 11.22
C TYR A 138 -8.32 10.71 12.25
N ILE A 139 -7.55 10.65 13.32
CA ILE A 139 -7.97 9.98 14.55
C ILE A 139 -8.69 11.02 15.40
N ILE A 140 -9.89 10.68 15.81
CA ILE A 140 -10.80 11.57 16.52
C ILE A 140 -11.04 11.00 17.90
N ASP A 141 -10.51 11.65 18.92
CA ASP A 141 -10.85 11.36 20.31
C ASP A 141 -12.23 11.96 20.62
N VAL A 142 -13.18 11.11 20.99
CA VAL A 142 -14.55 11.48 21.32
C VAL A 142 -14.78 11.22 22.80
N ASN A 143 -14.96 12.30 23.56
CA ASN A 143 -15.27 12.26 24.99
C ASN A 143 -16.69 12.78 25.20
N VAL A 144 -17.53 11.96 25.83
CA VAL A 144 -18.95 12.27 26.04
C VAL A 144 -19.29 12.13 27.50
N CYS A 145 -19.87 13.16 28.11
CA CYS A 145 -20.32 13.16 29.49
C CYS A 145 -21.83 13.39 29.57
N ASN A 146 -22.49 12.65 30.45
CA ASN A 146 -23.90 12.80 30.78
C ASN A 146 -24.07 12.64 32.29
N GLN A 147 -24.56 13.67 32.97
CA GLN A 147 -24.84 13.70 34.41
C GLN A 147 -23.67 13.10 35.23
N ASP A 148 -22.47 13.66 35.00
CA ASP A 148 -21.18 13.32 35.63
C ASP A 148 -20.50 12.01 35.20
N ILE A 149 -21.14 11.16 34.40
CA ILE A 149 -20.52 9.94 33.86
C ILE A 149 -19.94 10.26 32.47
N CYS A 150 -18.63 10.07 32.32
CA CYS A 150 -17.92 10.31 31.06
C CYS A 150 -17.43 9.00 30.43
N PHE A 151 -17.59 8.90 29.11
CA PHE A 151 -17.07 7.83 28.27
C PHE A 151 -16.16 8.42 27.20
N ARG A 152 -15.03 7.77 26.95
CA ARG A 152 -14.09 8.15 25.90
C ARG A 152 -13.83 6.97 24.97
N ASP A 153 -13.80 7.26 23.68
CA ASP A 153 -13.41 6.31 22.65
C ASP A 153 -12.88 7.05 21.41
N GLN A 154 -12.38 6.31 20.42
CA GLN A 154 -11.78 6.87 19.21
C GLN A 154 -12.60 6.54 17.96
N ALA A 155 -12.61 7.47 17.02
CA ALA A 155 -13.12 7.29 15.67
C ALA A 155 -11.99 7.54 14.66
N ALA A 156 -12.13 7.01 13.44
CA ALA A 156 -11.29 7.39 12.31
C ALA A 156 -12.14 8.07 11.24
N TYR A 157 -11.61 9.10 10.59
CA TYR A 157 -12.30 9.81 9.53
C TYR A 157 -11.36 10.10 8.36
N THR A 158 -11.83 9.86 7.14
CA THR A 158 -11.12 10.14 5.90
C THR A 158 -11.92 11.15 5.09
N PRO A 159 -11.43 12.41 4.93
CA PRO A 159 -12.18 13.46 4.25
C PRO A 159 -12.35 13.21 2.74
N LEU A 160 -11.44 12.40 2.18
CA LEU A 160 -11.50 11.90 0.82
C LEU A 160 -12.44 10.69 0.78
N GLY A 161 -13.68 10.89 0.36
CA GLY A 161 -14.71 9.85 0.31
C GLY A 161 -15.79 9.95 1.40
N ASP A 162 -15.63 10.86 2.38
CA ASP A 162 -16.58 11.03 3.52
C ASP A 162 -16.80 9.71 4.29
N GLU A 163 -15.72 8.94 4.45
CA GLU A 163 -15.73 7.63 5.12
C GLU A 163 -15.28 7.77 6.58
N ALA A 164 -15.95 7.05 7.49
CA ALA A 164 -15.63 7.07 8.91
C ALA A 164 -15.75 5.68 9.54
N ILE A 165 -14.89 5.40 10.51
CA ILE A 165 -15.01 4.28 11.45
C ILE A 165 -15.50 4.87 12.76
N SER A 166 -16.71 4.49 13.17
CA SER A 166 -17.30 5.01 14.41
C SER A 166 -16.70 4.35 15.67
N PRO A 167 -16.81 5.02 16.82
CA PRO A 167 -16.45 4.43 18.11
C PRO A 167 -17.17 3.11 18.42
N SER A 168 -16.54 2.27 19.24
CA SER A 168 -17.07 0.99 19.72
C SER A 168 -18.01 1.17 20.93
N ILE A 169 -17.84 2.23 21.73
CA ILE A 169 -18.68 2.54 22.90
C ILE A 169 -19.91 3.34 22.48
N ASP A 170 -21.08 3.02 23.07
CA ASP A 170 -22.39 3.52 22.66
C ASP A 170 -22.54 5.05 22.64
N LEU A 171 -22.30 5.75 23.76
CA LEU A 171 -22.49 7.21 23.84
C LEU A 171 -21.53 7.99 22.91
N PRO A 172 -20.21 7.72 22.90
CA PRO A 172 -19.29 8.28 21.91
C PRO A 172 -19.72 7.98 20.47
N ARG A 173 -20.15 6.75 20.17
CA ARG A 173 -20.62 6.35 18.83
C ARG A 173 -21.83 7.16 18.40
N ILE A 174 -22.83 7.31 19.29
CA ILE A 174 -24.03 8.09 19.01
C ILE A 174 -23.64 9.53 18.71
N ALA A 175 -22.89 10.18 19.62
CA ALA A 175 -22.48 11.57 19.48
C ALA A 175 -21.69 11.82 18.18
N PHE A 176 -20.68 10.98 17.91
CA PHE A 176 -19.87 11.05 16.70
C PHE A 176 -20.72 10.91 15.43
N ASN A 177 -21.58 9.89 15.36
CA ASN A 177 -22.45 9.68 14.19
C ASN A 177 -23.43 10.84 13.99
N ARG A 178 -23.86 11.55 15.05
CA ARG A 178 -24.68 12.76 14.90
C ARG A 178 -23.90 13.91 14.29
N LEU A 179 -22.66 14.13 14.73
CA LEU A 179 -21.77 15.14 14.13
C LEU A 179 -21.44 14.80 12.68
N LEU A 180 -21.22 13.51 12.37
CA LEU A 180 -20.94 13.05 11.00
C LEU A 180 -22.15 13.26 10.09
N TRP A 181 -23.32 12.74 10.46
CA TRP A 181 -24.50 12.77 9.60
C TRP A 181 -25.11 14.18 9.45
N SER A 182 -24.88 15.08 10.41
CA SER A 182 -25.26 16.50 10.28
C SER A 182 -24.34 17.29 9.34
N GLY A 183 -23.21 16.72 8.92
CA GLY A 183 -22.18 17.44 8.16
C GLY A 183 -21.32 18.36 9.01
N VAL A 184 -21.41 18.29 10.34
CA VAL A 184 -20.59 19.13 11.25
C VAL A 184 -19.12 18.69 11.25
N ILE A 185 -18.82 17.41 11.00
CA ILE A 185 -17.42 16.93 10.92
C ILE A 185 -16.64 17.59 9.77
N LYS A 186 -17.31 17.98 8.68
CA LYS A 186 -16.67 18.61 7.52
C LYS A 186 -17.46 19.82 7.02
N ASN A 187 -16.85 20.99 7.12
CA ASN A 187 -17.38 22.25 6.65
C ASN A 187 -16.31 23.01 5.85
N ASP A 188 -16.39 22.93 4.53
CA ASP A 188 -15.44 23.57 3.60
C ASP A 188 -15.55 25.11 3.58
N ILE A 189 -16.57 25.69 4.22
CA ILE A 189 -16.84 27.13 4.25
C ILE A 189 -16.30 27.77 5.55
N ALA A 190 -16.10 26.98 6.59
CA ALA A 190 -15.68 27.51 7.89
C ALA A 190 -14.24 28.09 7.83
N PRO A 191 -13.99 29.27 8.43
CA PRO A 191 -12.65 29.84 8.49
C PRO A 191 -11.70 28.90 9.28
N PRO A 192 -10.52 28.58 8.72
CA PRO A 192 -9.60 27.65 9.37
C PRO A 192 -9.03 28.24 10.65
N SER A 193 -8.73 27.37 11.61
CA SER A 193 -8.12 27.68 12.91
C SER A 193 -8.88 28.73 13.72
N THR A 194 -10.15 28.98 13.39
CA THR A 194 -11.00 29.98 14.03
C THR A 194 -12.14 29.29 14.77
N LEU A 195 -12.42 29.75 15.99
CA LEU A 195 -13.54 29.24 16.77
C LEU A 195 -14.86 29.75 16.16
N VAL A 196 -15.70 28.83 15.71
CA VAL A 196 -17.00 29.12 15.11
C VAL A 196 -18.14 28.56 15.97
N PRO A 197 -19.25 29.28 16.11
CA PRO A 197 -20.45 28.72 16.72
C PRO A 197 -21.06 27.65 15.80
N ILE A 198 -21.56 26.58 16.41
CA ILE A 198 -22.25 25.49 15.71
C ILE A 198 -23.64 25.38 16.34
N ASP A 199 -24.65 25.63 15.53
CA ASP A 199 -26.06 25.46 15.88
C ASP A 199 -26.74 24.72 14.73
N PHE A 200 -27.06 23.46 14.97
CA PHE A 200 -27.80 22.62 14.03
C PHE A 200 -29.08 22.16 14.70
N ARG A 201 -30.21 22.27 14.01
CA ARG A 201 -31.49 21.72 14.46
C ARG A 201 -32.27 21.20 13.27
N GLY A 202 -32.61 19.92 13.30
CA GLY A 202 -33.36 19.32 12.20
C GLY A 202 -33.48 17.80 12.29
N ASN A 203 -34.04 17.22 11.24
CA ASN A 203 -34.08 15.77 11.08
C ASN A 203 -33.01 15.34 10.07
N VAL A 204 -32.25 14.32 10.43
CA VAL A 204 -31.21 13.74 9.59
C VAL A 204 -31.53 12.26 9.33
N VAL A 205 -31.25 11.78 8.12
CA VAL A 205 -31.39 10.36 7.78
C VAL A 205 -30.11 9.65 8.19
N ALA A 206 -30.22 8.65 9.06
CA ALA A 206 -29.13 7.75 9.35
C ALA A 206 -28.79 6.94 8.10
N ARG A 207 -27.66 7.27 7.43
CA ARG A 207 -27.30 6.71 6.11
C ARG A 207 -27.32 5.18 6.10
N ASP A 208 -26.90 4.56 7.19
CA ASP A 208 -26.78 3.10 7.30
C ASP A 208 -28.13 2.37 7.46
N TYR A 209 -29.17 3.07 7.92
CA TYR A 209 -30.45 2.46 8.32
C TYR A 209 -31.69 3.06 7.64
N GLY A 210 -31.55 4.20 6.95
CA GLY A 210 -32.66 4.91 6.31
C GLY A 210 -33.65 5.55 7.30
N ILE A 211 -33.34 5.58 8.59
CA ILE A 211 -34.23 6.10 9.64
C ILE A 211 -34.01 7.60 9.82
N ARG A 212 -35.11 8.37 9.83
CA ARG A 212 -35.09 9.79 10.20
C ARG A 212 -35.02 9.94 11.70
N ILE A 213 -33.99 10.64 12.16
CA ILE A 213 -33.80 10.98 13.57
C ILE A 213 -33.83 12.49 13.73
N PHE A 214 -34.48 12.96 14.79
CA PHE A 214 -34.29 14.34 15.22
C PHE A 214 -32.90 14.49 15.84
N MET A 215 -32.28 15.63 15.59
CA MET A 215 -31.11 16.06 16.33
C MET A 215 -31.07 17.57 16.47
N GLN A 216 -30.49 18.00 17.59
CA GLN A 216 -30.08 19.36 17.85
C GLN A 216 -28.66 19.31 18.39
N ILE A 217 -27.75 20.09 17.80
CA ILE A 217 -26.34 20.19 18.17
C ILE A 217 -26.07 21.65 18.43
N VAL A 218 -25.61 21.97 19.64
CA VAL A 218 -25.26 23.35 20.01
C VAL A 218 -23.88 23.33 20.63
N GLY A 219 -22.98 24.16 20.13
CA GLY A 219 -21.62 24.20 20.63
C GLY A 219 -20.73 25.16 19.87
N ARG A 220 -19.43 24.95 20.01
CA ARG A 220 -18.41 25.68 19.28
C ARG A 220 -17.37 24.70 18.76
N GLY A 221 -16.87 24.96 17.57
CA GLY A 221 -15.85 24.11 16.96
C GLY A 221 -14.77 24.92 16.26
N VAL A 222 -13.66 24.26 15.98
CA VAL A 222 -12.56 24.79 15.18
C VAL A 222 -12.33 23.81 14.04
N TYR A 223 -12.15 24.34 12.83
CA TYR A 223 -11.87 23.57 11.63
C TYR A 223 -10.42 23.78 11.18
N ASP A 224 -9.81 22.80 10.53
CA ASP A 224 -8.51 22.99 9.87
C ASP A 224 -8.64 23.60 8.47
N GLU A 225 -7.50 23.78 7.81
CA GLU A 225 -7.39 24.29 6.43
C GLU A 225 -8.13 23.45 5.38
N ARG A 226 -8.58 22.24 5.72
CA ARG A 226 -9.32 21.32 4.86
C ARG A 226 -10.80 21.25 5.24
N GLY A 227 -11.25 22.13 6.14
CA GLY A 227 -12.62 22.15 6.61
C GLY A 227 -12.97 20.98 7.52
N VAL A 228 -12.01 20.26 8.11
CA VAL A 228 -12.28 19.16 9.04
C VAL A 228 -12.31 19.67 10.48
N LEU A 229 -13.32 19.24 11.24
CA LEU A 229 -13.53 19.64 12.63
C LEU A 229 -12.40 19.09 13.53
N ILE A 230 -11.49 19.96 13.96
CA ILE A 230 -10.34 19.59 14.80
C ILE A 230 -10.61 19.68 16.29
N ASN A 231 -11.54 20.52 16.70
CA ASN A 231 -11.96 20.65 18.08
C ASN A 231 -13.44 20.96 18.10
N PHE A 232 -14.19 20.35 19.02
CA PHE A 232 -15.57 20.70 19.28
C PHE A 232 -15.91 20.49 20.74
N THR A 233 -16.63 21.45 21.31
CA THR A 233 -17.27 21.32 22.62
C THR A 233 -18.71 21.79 22.49
N GLY A 234 -19.65 20.95 22.92
CA GLY A 234 -21.08 21.28 22.85
C GLY A 234 -21.96 20.23 23.50
N SER A 235 -23.27 20.37 23.29
CA SER A 235 -24.28 19.42 23.73
C SER A 235 -25.08 18.90 22.52
N ILE A 236 -25.64 17.70 22.68
CA ILE A 236 -26.42 17.05 21.63
C ILE A 236 -27.73 16.52 22.21
N VAL A 237 -28.83 16.83 21.53
CA VAL A 237 -30.14 16.21 21.77
C VAL A 237 -30.48 15.38 20.56
N THR A 238 -30.79 14.10 20.71
CA THR A 238 -31.05 13.26 19.53
C THR A 238 -31.93 12.07 19.85
N ASP A 239 -32.63 11.56 18.84
CA ASP A 239 -33.25 10.24 18.93
C ASP A 239 -32.20 9.13 18.74
N VAL A 240 -32.29 8.10 19.57
CA VAL A 240 -31.42 6.92 19.48
C VAL A 240 -31.97 5.94 18.43
N ILE A 241 -31.08 5.16 17.82
CA ILE A 241 -31.47 4.05 16.94
C ILE A 241 -31.15 2.77 17.70
N ASN A 242 -32.17 1.96 17.93
CA ASN A 242 -32.01 0.65 18.54
C ASN A 242 -31.84 -0.38 17.43
N VAL A 243 -30.78 -1.19 17.52
CA VAL A 243 -30.52 -2.27 16.57
C VAL A 243 -30.62 -3.58 17.35
N ASN A 244 -31.50 -4.48 16.92
CA ASN A 244 -31.63 -5.78 17.55
C ASN A 244 -30.56 -6.77 17.02
N ILE A 245 -30.53 -7.97 17.59
CA ILE A 245 -29.58 -9.04 17.20
C ILE A 245 -29.69 -9.48 15.73
N TRP A 246 -30.81 -9.16 15.07
CA TRP A 246 -31.08 -9.47 13.67
C TRP A 246 -30.71 -8.31 12.73
N GLY A 247 -30.11 -7.23 13.25
CA GLY A 247 -29.75 -6.05 12.47
C GLY A 247 -30.92 -5.14 12.10
N ILE A 248 -32.11 -5.40 12.65
CA ILE A 248 -33.30 -4.56 12.39
C ILE A 248 -33.20 -3.32 13.27
N ALA A 249 -33.15 -2.17 12.61
CA ALA A 249 -33.07 -0.87 13.26
C ALA A 249 -34.46 -0.26 13.48
N SER A 250 -34.68 0.33 14.65
CA SER A 250 -35.89 1.09 14.97
C SER A 250 -35.54 2.39 15.69
N ARG A 251 -36.43 3.38 15.59
CA ARG A 251 -36.29 4.66 16.30
C ARG A 251 -36.58 4.42 17.78
N GLY A 252 -35.63 4.75 18.63
CA GLY A 252 -35.72 4.69 20.08
C GLY A 252 -36.06 6.04 20.71
N ASN A 253 -35.81 6.12 22.01
CA ASN A 253 -36.08 7.32 22.80
C ASN A 253 -35.14 8.48 22.45
N ARG A 254 -35.59 9.69 22.74
CA ARG A 254 -34.75 10.88 22.71
C ARG A 254 -33.85 10.93 23.94
N ILE A 255 -32.57 11.17 23.71
CA ILE A 255 -31.58 11.36 24.75
C ILE A 255 -31.03 12.79 24.73
N TYR A 256 -30.53 13.20 25.88
CA TYR A 256 -29.79 14.44 26.07
C TYR A 256 -28.35 14.09 26.45
N ILE A 257 -27.39 14.70 25.76
CA ILE A 257 -25.96 14.54 26.01
C ILE A 257 -25.43 15.90 26.45
N ASP A 258 -25.10 16.01 27.73
CA ASP A 258 -24.72 17.27 28.39
C ASP A 258 -23.47 17.90 27.78
N ARG A 259 -22.44 17.08 27.56
CA ARG A 259 -21.15 17.53 27.03
C ARG A 259 -20.56 16.52 26.07
N VAL A 260 -20.18 16.99 24.90
CA VAL A 260 -19.39 16.29 23.90
C VAL A 260 -18.15 17.13 23.65
N ASP A 261 -16.99 16.55 23.93
CA ASP A 261 -15.68 17.09 23.58
C ASP A 261 -15.05 16.19 22.52
N LEU A 262 -14.73 16.76 21.37
CA LEU A 262 -14.10 16.07 20.26
C LEU A 262 -12.77 16.74 19.95
N LYS A 263 -11.71 15.94 19.80
CA LYS A 263 -10.41 16.40 19.30
C LYS A 263 -9.97 15.51 18.16
N SER A 264 -9.68 16.09 17.01
CA SER A 264 -9.14 15.36 15.87
C SER A 264 -7.68 15.70 15.65
N GLN A 265 -6.92 14.69 15.25
CA GLN A 265 -5.55 14.82 14.81
C GLN A 265 -5.39 14.12 13.47
N ASP A 266 -4.80 14.82 12.51
CA ASP A 266 -4.38 14.21 11.25
C ASP A 266 -3.11 13.38 11.50
N VAL A 267 -3.28 12.06 11.63
CA VAL A 267 -2.17 11.13 11.88
C VAL A 267 -1.39 10.81 10.61
N ALA A 268 -1.98 11.09 9.44
CA ALA A 268 -1.32 10.94 8.15
C ALA A 268 -0.66 12.26 7.70
N LYS A 269 -0.66 13.29 8.55
CA LYS A 269 -0.06 14.60 8.23
C LYS A 269 1.39 14.42 7.82
N ASN A 270 1.71 14.87 6.62
CA ASN A 270 3.04 14.77 6.01
C ASN A 270 3.58 13.34 5.83
N VAL A 271 2.79 12.28 6.05
CA VAL A 271 3.21 10.89 5.74
C VAL A 271 3.56 10.77 4.26
N GLY A 272 2.80 11.45 3.41
CA GLY A 272 3.13 11.62 2.00
C GLY A 272 4.56 12.14 1.77
N GLU A 273 4.88 13.29 2.35
CA GLU A 273 6.18 13.94 2.15
C GLU A 273 7.35 13.21 2.82
N PHE A 274 7.18 12.71 4.05
CA PHE A 274 8.27 12.12 4.82
C PHE A 274 8.42 10.60 4.65
N ILE A 275 7.39 9.90 4.18
CA ILE A 275 7.44 8.46 3.95
C ILE A 275 7.29 8.17 2.46
N VAL A 276 6.14 8.49 1.86
CA VAL A 276 5.85 8.07 0.47
C VAL A 276 6.87 8.62 -0.52
N ARG A 277 7.17 9.92 -0.45
CA ARG A 277 8.07 10.60 -1.40
C ARG A 277 9.50 10.06 -1.38
N PRO A 278 10.23 10.00 -0.24
CA PRO A 278 11.60 9.50 -0.22
C PRO A 278 11.69 8.03 -0.64
N PHE A 279 10.77 7.17 -0.18
CA PHE A 279 10.78 5.76 -0.59
C PHE A 279 10.45 5.57 -2.07
N ALA A 280 9.55 6.37 -2.64
CA ALA A 280 9.26 6.36 -4.08
C ALA A 280 10.45 6.86 -4.93
N LEU A 281 11.23 7.83 -4.44
CA LEU A 281 12.45 8.28 -5.09
C LEU A 281 13.54 7.20 -5.08
N VAL A 282 13.74 6.53 -3.93
CA VAL A 282 14.64 5.38 -3.81
C VAL A 282 14.22 4.27 -4.77
N SER A 283 12.92 3.95 -4.82
CA SER A 283 12.36 2.97 -5.77
C SER A 283 12.63 3.37 -7.22
N SER A 284 12.45 4.64 -7.57
CA SER A 284 12.73 5.17 -8.91
C SER A 284 14.19 5.02 -9.29
N PHE A 285 15.11 5.33 -8.37
CA PHE A 285 16.55 5.18 -8.57
C PHE A 285 16.97 3.71 -8.78
N ILE A 286 16.46 2.80 -7.95
CA ILE A 286 16.74 1.36 -8.07
C ILE A 286 16.17 0.80 -9.39
N THR A 287 14.98 1.26 -9.79
CA THR A 287 14.35 0.85 -11.05
C THR A 287 15.13 1.35 -12.25
N LEU A 288 15.56 2.61 -12.26
CA LEU A 288 16.44 3.17 -13.29
C LEU A 288 17.76 2.41 -13.40
N SER A 289 18.37 2.09 -12.25
CA SER A 289 19.60 1.29 -12.18
C SER A 289 19.38 -0.11 -12.79
N SER A 290 18.23 -0.72 -12.53
CA SER A 290 17.86 -2.03 -13.08
C SER A 290 17.61 -1.98 -14.58
N ILE A 291 16.95 -0.94 -15.09
CA ILE A 291 16.78 -0.71 -16.53
C ILE A 291 18.15 -0.59 -17.20
N PHE A 292 19.05 0.21 -16.62
CA PHE A 292 20.42 0.33 -17.12
C PHE A 292 21.12 -1.03 -17.18
N VAL A 293 21.01 -1.83 -16.11
CA VAL A 293 21.60 -3.17 -16.04
C VAL A 293 21.04 -4.09 -17.14
N VAL A 294 19.71 -4.15 -17.30
CA VAL A 294 19.04 -5.00 -18.30
C VAL A 294 19.39 -4.58 -19.73
N VAL A 295 19.43 -3.27 -20.01
CA VAL A 295 19.64 -2.77 -21.37
C VAL A 295 21.10 -2.89 -21.78
N PHE A 296 22.03 -2.48 -20.90
CA PHE A 296 23.43 -2.26 -21.27
C PHE A 296 24.42 -3.25 -20.66
N LYS A 297 24.07 -3.92 -19.55
CA LYS A 297 25.02 -4.71 -18.75
C LYS A 297 24.65 -6.19 -18.60
N ASP A 298 23.59 -6.65 -19.26
CA ASP A 298 23.15 -8.04 -19.17
C ASP A 298 24.25 -9.04 -19.58
N ARG A 299 24.98 -8.75 -20.66
CA ARG A 299 26.06 -9.61 -21.16
C ARG A 299 27.28 -9.66 -20.22
N ASP A 300 27.57 -8.55 -19.54
CA ASP A 300 28.69 -8.45 -18.60
C ASP A 300 28.43 -9.31 -17.33
N ILE A 301 27.16 -9.49 -16.97
CA ILE A 301 26.73 -10.17 -15.74
C ILE A 301 26.37 -11.62 -15.97
N THR A 302 25.93 -12.01 -17.16
CA THR A 302 25.54 -13.39 -17.43
C THR A 302 26.72 -14.34 -17.18
N GLU A 303 26.48 -15.44 -16.49
CA GLU A 303 27.47 -16.51 -16.32
C GLU A 303 27.38 -17.52 -17.48
N GLU A 304 28.54 -18.07 -17.80
CA GLU A 304 28.71 -18.99 -18.91
C GLU A 304 28.06 -20.36 -18.59
N GLU A 305 27.41 -20.93 -19.59
CA GLU A 305 27.02 -22.34 -19.55
C GLU A 305 28.23 -23.14 -20.05
N PHE A 306 28.85 -23.94 -19.19
CA PHE A 306 29.96 -24.81 -19.56
C PHE A 306 29.52 -25.72 -20.72
N LEU A 307 30.13 -25.53 -21.90
CA LEU A 307 29.86 -26.31 -23.11
C LEU A 307 30.60 -27.66 -23.14
N GLY A 308 31.28 -28.04 -22.07
CA GLY A 308 31.91 -29.36 -22.00
C GLY A 308 30.89 -30.50 -21.89
N PRO A 309 31.32 -31.74 -22.13
CA PRO A 309 30.43 -32.90 -22.14
C PRO A 309 29.64 -32.99 -20.83
N PRO A 310 28.37 -33.46 -20.86
CA PRO A 310 27.53 -33.52 -19.68
C PRO A 310 28.25 -34.33 -18.60
N ILE A 311 28.56 -33.68 -17.48
CA ILE A 311 29.00 -34.37 -16.27
C ILE A 311 27.75 -35.10 -15.77
N TYR A 312 27.63 -36.37 -16.12
CA TYR A 312 26.71 -37.28 -15.46
C TYR A 312 27.11 -37.34 -13.99
N THR A 313 26.42 -36.59 -13.14
CA THR A 313 26.41 -36.86 -11.70
C THR A 313 25.34 -37.93 -11.47
N PRO A 314 25.70 -39.17 -11.08
CA PRO A 314 24.72 -40.10 -10.57
C PRO A 314 24.16 -39.52 -9.27
N TRP A 315 22.84 -39.51 -9.15
CA TRP A 315 22.14 -39.17 -7.93
C TRP A 315 22.63 -40.09 -6.80
N ILE A 316 23.19 -39.51 -5.74
CA ILE A 316 23.42 -40.15 -4.44
C ILE A 316 22.37 -39.59 -3.49
#